data_AF-A0A7Z9VH28-F1
#
_entry.id   AF-A0A7Z9VH28-F1
#
_cell.length_a   1.000
_cell.length_b   1.000
_cell.length_c   1.000
_cell.angle_alpha   90.00
_cell.angle_beta   90.00
_cell.angle_gamma   90.00
#
_symmetry.space_group_name_H-M   'P 1'
#
loop_
_entity.id
_entity.type
_entity.pdbx_description
1 polymer ?
#
loop_
_entity_poly.entity_id
_entity_poly.type
_entity_poly.pdbx_seq_one_letter_code
_entity_poly.pdbx_strand_id
1 'polypeptide(L)' 'MAEPVSLEKISGLAKNDPYVVIESLNAGYGKMEILHDFNLQVARQQSLCLIGPNGAGKSTILHSVFGFTNIFGGKILVGD' A
#
# COMPACT_ATOMS: atom_id res chain seq x y z
N MET A 1 -6.05 7.35 18.79
CA MET A 1 -5.70 7.39 17.34
C MET A 1 -4.68 6.29 17.09
N ALA A 2 -4.71 5.63 15.93
CA ALA A 2 -3.66 4.66 15.61
C ALA A 2 -2.32 5.40 15.47
N GLU A 3 -1.25 4.85 16.05
CA GLU A 3 0.08 5.41 15.88
C GLU A 3 0.54 5.24 14.44
N PRO A 4 1.16 6.26 13.82
CA PRO A 4 1.73 6.13 12.50
C PRO A 4 2.84 5.07 12.52
N VAL A 5 2.82 4.18 11.53
CA VAL A 5 3.84 3.14 11.38
C VAL A 5 5.06 3.78 10.70
N SER A 6 6.23 3.72 11.35
CA SER A 6 7.46 4.26 10.77
C SER A 6 7.88 3.50 9.52
N LEU A 7 8.55 4.20 8.59
CA LEU A 7 9.12 3.58 7.38
C LEU A 7 10.15 2.49 7.72
N GLU A 8 10.93 2.68 8.79
CA GLU A 8 11.85 1.65 9.29
C GLU A 8 11.12 0.36 9.69
N LYS A 9 9.98 0.49 10.37
CA LYS A 9 9.16 -0.67 10.76
C LYS A 9 8.55 -1.35 9.53
N ILE A 10 8.10 -0.57 8.54
CA ILE A 10 7.59 -1.09 7.26
C ILE A 10 8.70 -1.85 6.51
N SER A 11 9.89 -1.27 6.40
CA SER A 11 11.06 -1.90 5.77
C SER A 11 11.47 -3.19 6.47
N GLY A 12 11.44 -3.19 7.82
CA GLY A 12 11.71 -4.38 8.63
C GLY A 12 10.73 -5.53 8.35
N LEU A 13 9.45 -5.24 8.08
CA LEU A 13 8.45 -6.25 7.70
C LEU A 13 8.75 -6.88 6.33
N ALA A 14 9.41 -6.14 5.43
CA ALA A 14 9.86 -6.61 4.12
C ALA A 14 11.32 -7.09 4.13
N LYS A 15 11.88 -7.42 5.30
CA LYS A 15 13.28 -7.90 5.46
C LYS A 15 14.33 -6.95 4.86
N ASN A 16 14.00 -5.66 4.71
CA ASN A 16 14.81 -4.65 4.00
C ASN A 16 15.17 -5.02 2.55
N ASP A 17 14.40 -5.90 1.91
CA ASP A 17 14.55 -6.30 0.51
C ASP A 17 13.17 -6.34 -0.18
N PRO A 18 12.52 -5.17 -0.34
CA PRO A 18 11.17 -5.11 -0.86
C PRO A 18 11.13 -5.35 -2.38
N TYR A 19 10.17 -6.16 -2.82
CA TYR A 19 9.85 -6.39 -4.22
C TYR A 19 8.66 -5.55 -4.70
N VAL A 20 7.70 -5.29 -3.81
CA VAL A 20 6.62 -4.32 -4.05
C VAL A 20 6.76 -3.19 -3.05
N VAL A 21 6.77 -1.95 -3.54
CA VAL A 21 6.87 -0.73 -2.73
C VAL A 21 5.73 0.21 -3.09
N ILE A 22 4.99 0.65 -2.07
CA ILE A 22 3.97 1.71 -2.15
C ILE A 22 4.44 2.86 -1.28
N GLU A 23 4.60 4.05 -1.88
CA GLU A 23 5.04 5.28 -1.20
C GLU A 23 3.97 6.36 -1.29
N SER A 24 3.49 6.81 -0.13
CA SER A 24 2.52 7.89 0.04
C SER A 24 1.33 7.84 -0.93
N LEU A 25 0.75 6.64 -1.08
CA LEU A 25 -0.30 6.41 -2.06
C LEU A 25 -1.61 7.08 -1.67
N ASN A 26 -2.06 7.96 -2.56
CA ASN A 26 -3.42 8.50 -2.58
C ASN A 26 -4.15 7.91 -3.78
N ALA A 27 -5.19 7.10 -3.56
CA ALA A 27 -5.87 6.39 -4.64
C ALA A 27 -7.34 6.09 -4.35
N GLY A 28 -8.12 5.88 -5.41
CA GLY A 28 -9.54 5.57 -5.29
C GLY A 28 -10.28 5.46 -6.62
N TYR A 29 -11.57 5.77 -6.61
CA TYR A 29 -12.47 5.55 -7.74
C TYR A 29 -13.19 6.84 -8.15
N GLY A 30 -13.18 7.14 -9.45
CA GLY A 30 -13.74 8.39 -9.97
C GLY A 30 -13.05 9.60 -9.33
N LYS A 31 -13.82 10.40 -8.59
CA LYS A 31 -13.32 11.57 -7.82
C LYS A 31 -13.13 11.28 -6.33
N MET A 32 -13.47 10.07 -5.88
CA MET A 32 -13.41 9.71 -4.47
C MET A 32 -12.06 9.07 -4.15
N GLU A 33 -11.31 9.72 -3.26
CA GLU A 33 -10.09 9.18 -2.68
C GLU A 33 -10.45 8.25 -1.51
N ILE A 34 -9.84 7.06 -1.49
CA ILE A 34 -10.10 6.00 -0.51
C ILE A 34 -8.84 5.69 0.32
N LEU A 35 -7.68 5.70 -0.33
CA LEU A 35 -6.38 5.57 0.31
C LEU A 35 -5.79 6.95 0.48
N HIS A 36 -5.24 7.22 1.66
CA HIS A 36 -4.64 8.49 2.03
C HIS A 36 -3.26 8.22 2.64
N ASP A 37 -2.21 8.73 2.00
CA ASP A 37 -0.80 8.62 2.41
C ASP A 37 -0.41 7.20 2.85
N PHE A 38 -0.84 6.21 2.06
CA PHE A 38 -0.64 4.80 2.42
C PHE A 38 0.75 4.32 1.98
N ASN A 39 1.46 3.67 2.90
CA ASN A 39 2.79 3.11 2.69
C ASN A 39 2.79 1.60 2.93
N LEU A 40 3.41 0.83 2.04
CA LEU A 40 3.52 -0.63 2.14
C LEU A 40 4.80 -1.12 1.46
N GLN A 41 5.44 -2.12 2.05
CA GLN A 41 6.51 -2.86 1.42
C GLN A 41 6.27 -4.35 1.57
N VAL A 42 6.54 -5.12 0.51
CA VAL A 42 6.41 -6.58 0.49
C VAL A 42 7.65 -7.18 -0.16
N ALA A 43 8.34 -8.07 0.54
CA ALA A 43 9.51 -8.77 0.02
C ALA A 43 9.14 -9.84 -1.01
N ARG A 44 10.12 -10.28 -1.80
CA ARG A 44 9.92 -11.42 -2.70
C ARG A 44 9.57 -12.68 -1.90
N GLN A 45 8.62 -13.48 -2.40
CA GLN A 45 8.14 -14.71 -1.76
C GLN A 45 7.50 -14.50 -0.38
N GLN A 46 7.16 -13.26 0.00
CA GLN A 46 6.45 -12.99 1.25
C GLN A 46 4.94 -13.15 1.05
N SER A 47 4.28 -13.79 2.02
CA SER A 47 2.82 -13.72 2.17
C SER A 47 2.50 -12.66 3.23
N LEU A 48 1.79 -11.61 2.82
CA LEU A 48 1.37 -10.52 3.70
C LEU A 48 -0.16 -10.54 3.84
N CYS A 49 -0.64 -10.48 5.09
CA CYS A 49 -2.07 -10.42 5.40
C CYS A 49 -2.49 -8.98 5.71
N LEU A 50 -3.49 -8.47 4.98
CA LEU A 50 -4.12 -7.17 5.24
C LEU A 50 -5.40 -7.37 6.06
N ILE A 51 -5.41 -6.87 7.30
CA ILE A 51 -6.54 -7.00 8.23
C ILE A 51 -7.11 -5.62 8.53
N GLY A 52 -8.44 -5.52 8.55
CA GLY A 52 -9.15 -4.29 8.90
C GLY A 52 -10.66 -4.40 8.62
N PRO A 53 -11.47 -3.47 9.13
CA PRO A 53 -12.93 -3.50 8.96
C PRO A 53 -13.33 -3.34 7.49
N ASN A 54 -14.59 -3.63 7.18
CA ASN A 54 -15.17 -3.35 5.86
C ASN A 54 -15.07 -1.85 5.56
N GLY A 55 -14.76 -1.51 4.30
CA GLY A 55 -14.55 -0.11 3.89
C GLY A 55 -13.16 0.47 4.18
N ALA A 56 -12.28 -0.23 4.91
CA ALA A 56 -10.93 0.28 5.24
C ALA A 56 -9.94 0.38 4.05
N GLY A 57 -10.39 0.18 2.81
CA GLY A 57 -9.52 0.31 1.62
C GLY A 57 -8.70 -0.93 1.23
N LYS A 58 -8.84 -2.07 1.91
CA LYS A 58 -8.07 -3.31 1.63
C LYS A 58 -8.11 -3.74 0.15
N SER A 59 -9.30 -3.88 -0.42
CA SER A 59 -9.44 -4.23 -1.84
C SER A 59 -8.96 -3.11 -2.76
N THR A 60 -9.09 -1.85 -2.34
CA THR A 60 -8.55 -0.70 -3.08
C THR A 60 -7.02 -0.75 -3.17
N ILE A 61 -6.31 -1.16 -2.12
CA ILE A 61 -4.85 -1.35 -2.15
C ILE A 61 -4.49 -2.38 -3.23
N LEU A 62 -5.13 -3.55 -3.21
CA LEU A 62 -4.88 -4.61 -4.21
C LEU A 62 -5.21 -4.14 -5.63
N HIS A 63 -6.35 -3.47 -5.82
CA HIS A 63 -6.73 -2.91 -7.11
C HIS A 63 -5.77 -1.81 -7.58
N SER A 64 -5.19 -1.03 -6.67
CA SER A 64 -4.18 -0.02 -7.01
C SER A 64 -2.91 -0.66 -7.54
N VAL A 65 -2.45 -1.75 -6.89
CA VAL A 65 -1.28 -2.52 -7.36
C VAL A 65 -1.53 -3.11 -8.76
N PHE A 66 -2.76 -3.54 -9.06
CA PHE A 66 -3.12 -4.04 -10.40
C PHE A 66 -3.44 -2.94 -11.42
N GLY A 67 -3.39 -1.66 -11.04
CA GLY A 67 -3.67 -0.55 -11.96
C GLY A 67 -5.15 -0.31 -12.26
N PHE A 68 -6.07 -0.78 -11.41
CA PHE A 68 -7.53 -0.61 -11.60
C PHE A 68 -8.11 0.63 -10.90
N THR A 69 -7.30 1.39 -10.17
CA THR A 69 -7.74 2.60 -9.45
C THR A 69 -7.09 3.85 -10.04
N ASN A 70 -7.71 5.00 -9.80
CA ASN A 70 -7.07 6.29 -10.06
C ASN A 70 -6.01 6.55 -8.99
N ILE A 71 -4.78 6.83 -9.41
CA ILE A 71 -3.71 7.29 -8.53
C ILE A 71 -3.73 8.83 -8.55
N PHE A 72 -4.05 9.43 -7.41
CA PHE A 72 -4.08 10.87 -7.23
C PHE A 72 -2.74 11.42 -6.72
N GLY A 73 -1.91 10.57 -6.10
CA GLY A 73 -0.58 10.92 -5.61
C GLY A 73 0.19 9.70 -5.11
N GLY A 74 1.49 9.88 -4.88
CA GLY A 74 2.40 8.80 -4.53
C GLY A 74 2.78 7.93 -5.73
N LYS A 75 3.30 6.73 -5.46
CA LYS A 75 3.69 5.77 -6.51
C LYS A 75 3.68 4.33 -6.01
N ILE A 76 3.57 3.41 -6.96
CA ILE A 76 3.69 1.96 -6.76
C ILE A 76 4.84 1.48 -7.64
N LEU A 77 5.81 0.80 -7.04
CA LEU A 77 6.95 0.19 -7.71
C LEU A 77 6.87 -1.32 -7.51
N VAL A 78 7.05 -2.07 -8.59
CA VAL A 78 7.19 -3.53 -8.57
C VAL A 78 8.56 -3.82 -9.17
N GLY A 79 9.35 -4.65 -8.50
CA GLY A 79 10.67 -5.05 -8.98
C GLY A 79 10.59 -5.74 -10.34
N ASP A 80 11.73 -5.81 -11.02
CA ASP A 80 11.89 -6.46 -12.32
C ASP A 80 11.62 -7.98 -12.29
#